data_AF-A0A2N1MD06-F1
#
_entry.id   AF-A0A2N1MD06-F1
#
_cell.length_a   1.000
_cell.length_b   1.000
_cell.length_c   1.000
_cell.angle_alpha   90.00
_cell.angle_beta   90.00
_cell.angle_gamma   90.00
#
_symmetry.space_group_name_H-M   'P 1'
#
loop_
_entity.id
_entity.type
_entity.pdbx_description
1 polymer ?
#
loop_
_entity_poly.entity_id
_entity_poly.type
_entity_poly.pdbx_seq_one_letter_code
_entity_poly.pdbx_strand_id
1 'polypeptide(L)'
;MFPRNLYEQYVNAFAFSEMNDIHSLISELLKTPIQPSPFNFSRKKTIVEHSISPPTSPNPPNIPNDTQFSINAVAQKRSDAIINQAKTELYEYNNLLRTATSSALRTQFSSKIKKLEGTIMVEESKIKSLKGNAAAQNRARERKRQKLDKENIVEIYDAPGHPSYLINNPDLLEKMHSSIEFGAADPK
;
A
#
# COMPACT_ATOMS: atom_id res chain seq x y z
N MET A 1 20.50 -27.78 35.85
CA MET A 1 19.43 -28.01 34.85
C MET A 1 18.44 -26.86 34.99
N PHE A 2 18.52 -25.84 34.13
CA PHE A 2 17.70 -24.63 34.24
C PHE A 2 16.31 -24.86 33.62
N PRO A 3 15.21 -24.42 34.26
CA PRO A 3 13.89 -24.53 33.67
C PRO A 3 13.76 -23.54 32.50
N ARG A 4 13.38 -24.05 31.32
CA ARG A 4 13.02 -23.22 30.16
C ARG A 4 11.88 -22.26 30.55
N ASN A 5 12.03 -21.00 30.19
CA ASN A 5 11.09 -19.92 30.47
C ASN A 5 9.74 -20.20 29.78
N LEU A 6 8.63 -20.17 30.54
CA LEU A 6 7.27 -20.36 30.02
C LEU A 6 6.90 -19.40 28.87
N TYR A 7 7.50 -18.21 28.85
CA TYR A 7 7.29 -17.22 27.80
C TYR A 7 7.80 -17.71 26.44
N GLU A 8 8.99 -18.34 26.42
CA GLU A 8 9.56 -18.94 25.22
C GLU A 8 8.72 -20.11 24.71
N GLN A 9 8.10 -20.88 25.61
CA GLN A 9 7.21 -21.96 25.23
C GLN A 9 5.92 -21.44 24.58
N TYR A 10 5.37 -20.34 25.09
CA TYR A 10 4.15 -19.73 24.54
C TYR A 10 4.40 -19.09 23.16
N VAL A 11 5.48 -18.33 23.01
CA VAL A 11 5.84 -17.68 21.74
C VAL A 11 6.11 -18.73 20.65
N ASN A 12 6.83 -19.80 20.98
CA ASN A 12 7.08 -20.87 20.03
C ASN A 12 5.78 -21.61 19.66
N ALA A 13 4.92 -21.96 20.63
CA ALA A 13 3.66 -22.64 20.34
C ALA A 13 2.73 -21.80 19.44
N PHE A 14 2.66 -20.49 19.66
CA PHE A 14 1.88 -19.56 18.84
C PHE A 14 2.42 -19.47 17.40
N ALA A 15 3.73 -19.30 17.25
CA ALA A 15 4.37 -19.24 15.93
C ALA A 15 4.21 -20.56 15.14
N PHE A 16 4.28 -21.72 15.80
CA PHE A 16 4.05 -23.01 15.16
C PHE A 16 2.59 -23.22 14.74
N SER A 17 1.61 -22.71 15.50
CA SER A 17 0.19 -22.76 15.12
C SER A 17 -0.06 -21.95 13.85
N GLU A 18 0.42 -20.70 13.82
CA GLU A 18 0.18 -19.77 12.71
C GLU A 18 0.84 -20.26 11.40
N MET A 19 2.00 -20.91 11.52
CA MET A 19 2.71 -21.48 10.36
C MET A 19 1.95 -22.65 9.74
N ASN A 20 1.33 -23.51 10.56
CA ASN A 20 0.52 -24.64 10.09
C ASN A 20 -0.77 -24.17 9.39
N ASP A 21 -1.40 -23.10 9.90
CA ASP A 21 -2.61 -22.53 9.31
C ASP A 21 -2.34 -21.95 7.91
N ILE A 22 -1.21 -21.28 7.72
CA ILE A 22 -0.80 -20.73 6.43
C ILE A 22 -0.51 -21.86 5.43
N HIS A 23 0.21 -22.90 5.84
CA HIS A 23 0.52 -24.04 4.95
C HIS A 23 -0.74 -24.83 4.56
N SER A 24 -1.71 -24.96 5.47
CA SER A 24 -3.01 -25.58 5.18
C SER A 24 -3.80 -24.77 4.15
N LEU A 25 -3.89 -23.44 4.33
CA LEU A 25 -4.62 -22.55 3.42
C LEU A 25 -4.04 -22.55 1.99
N ILE A 26 -2.71 -22.50 1.87
CA ILE A 26 -2.03 -22.57 0.56
C ILE A 26 -2.29 -23.94 -0.11
N SER A 27 -2.23 -25.03 0.66
CA SER A 27 -2.47 -26.38 0.15
C SER A 27 -3.91 -26.57 -0.33
N GLU A 28 -4.88 -25.93 0.34
CA GLU A 28 -6.29 -25.95 -0.05
C GLU A 28 -6.53 -25.15 -1.33
N LEU A 29 -5.95 -23.95 -1.45
CA LEU A 29 -6.05 -23.12 -2.64
C LEU A 29 -5.48 -23.81 -3.89
N LEU A 30 -4.33 -24.49 -3.76
CA LEU A 30 -3.70 -25.21 -4.87
C LEU A 30 -4.45 -26.49 -5.29
N LYS A 31 -5.33 -27.02 -4.43
CA LYS A 31 -6.18 -28.19 -4.77
C LYS A 31 -7.45 -27.80 -5.51
N THR A 32 -7.84 -26.53 -5.50
CA THR A 32 -9.03 -26.08 -6.25
C THR A 32 -8.72 -25.99 -7.75
N PRO A 33 -9.45 -26.69 -8.63
CA PRO A 33 -9.29 -26.53 -10.06
C PRO A 33 -9.75 -25.13 -10.46
N ILE A 34 -8.82 -24.25 -10.80
CA ILE A 34 -9.15 -22.95 -11.40
C ILE A 34 -9.66 -23.27 -12.81
N GLN A 35 -10.98 -23.26 -12.99
CA GLN A 35 -11.60 -23.17 -14.30
C GLN A 35 -11.37 -21.74 -14.81
N PRO A 36 -10.54 -21.51 -15.84
CA PRO A 36 -10.47 -20.19 -16.47
C PRO A 36 -11.81 -19.97 -17.17
N SER A 37 -12.70 -19.23 -16.52
CA SER A 37 -13.93 -18.75 -17.15
C SER A 37 -13.53 -17.80 -18.30
N PRO A 38 -13.97 -18.03 -19.55
CA PRO A 38 -13.72 -17.10 -20.62
C PRO A 38 -14.58 -15.86 -20.39
N PHE A 39 -13.99 -14.83 -19.80
CA PHE A 39 -14.58 -13.50 -19.76
C PHE A 39 -14.69 -12.97 -21.19
N ASN A 40 -15.87 -13.11 -21.78
CA ASN A 40 -16.23 -12.45 -23.04
C ASN A 40 -16.43 -10.96 -22.78
N PHE A 41 -15.41 -10.14 -23.07
CA PHE A 41 -15.52 -8.68 -23.13
C PHE A 41 -16.31 -8.29 -24.40
N SER A 42 -17.63 -8.44 -24.38
CA SER A 42 -18.49 -7.96 -25.46
C SER A 42 -18.67 -6.44 -25.34
N ARG A 43 -17.70 -5.68 -25.85
CA ARG A 43 -17.84 -4.23 -26.08
C ARG A 43 -18.75 -4.06 -27.31
N LYS A 44 -20.04 -3.81 -27.10
CA LYS A 44 -20.94 -3.36 -28.18
C LYS A 44 -20.43 -2.01 -28.70
N LYS A 45 -19.76 -2.02 -29.86
CA LYS A 45 -19.54 -0.83 -30.69
C LYS A 45 -20.82 -0.58 -31.47
N THR A 46 -21.56 0.47 -31.11
CA THR A 46 -22.51 1.08 -32.05
C THR A 46 -21.69 1.73 -33.15
N ILE A 47 -21.76 1.16 -34.34
CA ILE A 47 -21.23 1.76 -35.58
C ILE A 47 -22.23 2.84 -35.98
N VAL A 48 -21.80 4.10 -35.90
CA VAL A 48 -22.34 5.18 -36.73
C VAL A 48 -21.18 5.60 -37.62
N GLU A 49 -21.23 5.12 -38.85
CA GLU A 49 -20.41 5.55 -39.96
C GLU A 49 -20.78 6.99 -40.31
N HIS A 50 -19.80 7.91 -40.37
CA HIS A 50 -19.75 9.04 -41.31
C HIS A 50 -18.34 9.69 -41.26
N SER A 51 -17.65 9.56 -42.39
CA SER A 51 -16.69 10.51 -43.00
C SER A 51 -15.27 10.69 -42.41
N ILE A 52 -14.31 10.43 -43.30
CA ILE A 52 -12.86 10.44 -43.13
C ILE A 52 -12.31 11.86 -42.94
N SER A 53 -11.57 12.09 -41.86
CA SER A 53 -10.55 13.15 -41.73
C SER A 53 -9.43 12.66 -40.79
N PRO A 54 -8.17 13.15 -40.92
CA PRO A 54 -7.01 12.53 -40.30
C PRO A 54 -7.07 12.64 -38.76
N PRO A 55 -6.62 11.61 -38.01
CA PRO A 55 -6.74 11.61 -36.56
C PRO A 55 -5.80 12.66 -35.96
N THR A 56 -6.38 13.69 -35.35
CA THR A 56 -5.71 14.49 -34.34
C THR A 56 -5.33 13.55 -33.20
N SER A 57 -4.02 13.47 -32.90
CA SER A 57 -3.44 12.62 -31.87
C SER A 57 -4.19 12.81 -30.54
N PRO A 58 -4.61 11.73 -29.85
CA PRO A 58 -5.21 11.88 -28.53
C PRO A 58 -4.12 12.37 -27.58
N ASN A 59 -4.40 13.47 -26.88
CA ASN A 59 -3.65 13.84 -25.69
C ASN A 59 -3.42 12.58 -24.83
N PRO A 60 -2.20 12.36 -24.29
CA PRO A 60 -2.04 11.32 -23.28
C PRO A 60 -3.03 11.61 -22.15
N PRO A 61 -3.71 10.58 -21.61
CA PRO A 61 -4.55 10.78 -20.46
C PRO A 61 -3.66 11.39 -19.38
N ASN A 62 -4.00 12.61 -18.94
CA ASN A 62 -3.65 13.10 -17.63
C ASN A 62 -3.89 11.92 -16.70
N ILE A 63 -2.83 11.27 -16.20
CA ILE A 63 -2.96 10.22 -15.19
C ILE A 63 -3.57 10.96 -14.02
N PRO A 64 -4.89 10.81 -13.75
CA PRO A 64 -5.46 11.46 -12.61
C PRO A 64 -4.78 10.74 -11.44
N ASN A 65 -4.15 11.50 -10.55
CA ASN A 65 -3.75 11.00 -9.24
C ASN A 65 -5.02 10.70 -8.41
N ASP A 66 -5.96 9.94 -8.98
CA ASP A 66 -7.26 9.68 -8.40
C ASP A 66 -7.17 8.49 -7.46
N THR A 67 -7.05 8.84 -6.19
CA THR A 67 -8.11 8.48 -5.25
C THR A 67 -8.24 6.98 -4.96
N GLN A 68 -7.19 6.18 -5.15
CA GLN A 68 -6.99 5.05 -4.26
C GLN A 68 -6.47 5.65 -2.96
N PHE A 69 -7.36 5.89 -1.99
CA PHE A 69 -6.99 6.34 -0.65
C PHE A 69 -5.69 5.63 -0.25
N SER A 70 -4.63 6.39 0.04
CA SER A 70 -3.39 5.82 0.58
C SER A 70 -3.82 4.80 1.64
N ILE A 71 -3.35 3.56 1.57
CA ILE A 71 -3.77 2.49 2.51
C ILE A 71 -3.66 2.98 3.96
N ASN A 72 -2.69 3.86 4.23
CA ASN A 72 -2.50 4.56 5.50
C ASN A 72 -3.67 5.47 5.90
N ALA A 73 -4.32 6.17 4.98
CA ALA A 73 -5.48 7.02 5.23
C ALA A 73 -6.72 6.20 5.63
N VAL A 74 -6.95 5.05 4.97
CA VAL A 74 -8.04 4.13 5.35
C VAL A 74 -7.78 3.54 6.73
N ALA A 75 -6.54 3.10 7.00
CA ALA A 75 -6.16 2.56 8.30
C ALA A 75 -6.29 3.62 9.42
N GLN A 76 -5.87 4.87 9.18
CA GLN A 76 -6.06 5.98 10.11
C GLN A 76 -7.55 6.21 10.42
N LYS A 77 -8.39 6.31 9.39
CA LYS A 77 -9.83 6.52 9.56
C LYS A 77 -10.50 5.40 10.36
N ARG A 78 -10.08 4.15 10.14
CA ARG A 78 -10.57 2.99 10.94
C ARG A 78 -10.16 3.13 12.40
N SER A 79 -8.90 3.45 12.68
CA SER A 79 -8.42 3.69 14.05
C SER A 79 -9.14 4.85 14.73
N ASP A 80 -9.37 5.97 14.02
CA ASP A 80 -10.14 7.11 14.54
C ASP A 80 -11.58 6.71 14.91
N ALA A 81 -12.24 5.91 14.06
CA ALA A 81 -13.58 5.41 14.33
C ALA A 81 -13.61 4.53 15.59
N ILE A 82 -12.63 3.63 15.76
CA ILE A 82 -12.50 2.79 16.96
C ILE A 82 -12.29 3.65 18.20
N ILE A 83 -11.42 4.66 18.15
CA ILE A 83 -11.18 5.58 19.28
C ILE A 83 -12.46 6.32 19.65
N ASN A 84 -13.18 6.86 18.69
CA ASN A 84 -14.41 7.60 18.94
C ASN A 84 -15.51 6.72 19.54
N GLN A 85 -15.65 5.49 19.03
CA GLN A 85 -16.55 4.50 19.60
C GLN A 85 -16.13 4.15 21.03
N ALA A 86 -14.85 3.86 21.27
CA ALA A 86 -14.35 3.51 22.59
C ALA A 86 -14.52 4.65 23.59
N LYS A 87 -14.31 5.92 23.18
CA LYS A 87 -14.58 7.11 24.01
C LYS A 87 -16.06 7.24 24.36
N THR A 88 -16.95 6.95 23.41
CA THR A 88 -18.40 6.95 23.64
C THR A 88 -18.79 5.86 24.64
N GLU A 89 -18.36 4.61 24.42
CA GLU A 89 -18.61 3.51 25.36
C GLU A 89 -18.01 3.80 26.74
N LEU A 90 -16.82 4.41 26.81
CA LEU A 90 -16.17 4.76 28.06
C LEU A 90 -16.99 5.78 28.86
N TYR A 91 -17.58 6.77 28.20
CA TYR A 91 -18.50 7.71 28.84
C TYR A 91 -19.73 6.99 29.43
N GLU A 92 -20.36 6.10 28.66
CA GLU A 92 -21.52 5.32 29.12
C GLU A 92 -21.18 4.43 30.33
N TYR A 93 -20.08 3.68 30.26
CA TYR A 93 -19.68 2.80 31.37
C TYR A 93 -19.28 3.57 32.62
N ASN A 94 -18.69 4.75 32.49
CA ASN A 94 -18.40 5.61 33.65
C ASN A 94 -19.69 6.11 34.31
N ASN A 95 -20.71 6.46 33.54
CA ASN A 95 -22.02 6.83 34.09
C ASN A 95 -22.67 5.64 34.81
N LEU A 96 -22.67 4.47 34.19
CA LEU A 96 -23.19 3.24 34.81
C LEU A 96 -22.44 2.88 36.10
N LEU A 97 -21.11 3.05 36.13
CA LEU A 97 -20.31 2.81 37.33
C LEU A 97 -20.70 3.74 38.49
N ARG A 98 -21.04 5.00 38.21
CA ARG A 98 -21.49 5.96 39.23
C ARG A 98 -22.84 5.59 39.83
N THR A 99 -23.76 5.07 39.02
CA THR A 99 -25.12 4.70 39.47
C THR A 99 -25.21 3.28 40.01
N ALA A 100 -24.21 2.42 39.76
CA ALA A 100 -24.23 1.03 40.18
C ALA A 100 -23.99 0.86 41.68
N THR A 101 -24.99 0.28 42.35
CA THR A 101 -24.92 -0.14 43.76
C THR A 101 -24.30 -1.54 43.92
N SER A 102 -24.54 -2.44 42.96
CA SER A 102 -24.02 -3.82 43.02
C SER A 102 -22.50 -3.86 42.84
N SER A 103 -21.79 -4.47 43.80
CA SER A 103 -20.33 -4.65 43.74
C SER A 103 -19.89 -5.47 42.53
N ALA A 104 -20.64 -6.51 42.17
CA ALA A 104 -20.36 -7.34 41.00
C ALA A 104 -20.42 -6.52 39.70
N LEU A 105 -21.45 -5.69 39.54
CA LEU A 105 -21.59 -4.80 38.37
C LEU A 105 -20.48 -3.74 38.34
N ARG A 106 -20.15 -3.14 39.50
CA ARG A 106 -19.04 -2.17 39.59
C ARG A 106 -17.72 -2.76 39.13
N THR A 107 -17.42 -4.01 39.54
CA THR A 107 -16.21 -4.72 39.10
C THR A 107 -16.21 -4.98 37.59
N GLN A 108 -17.35 -5.44 37.03
CA GLN A 108 -17.47 -5.66 35.59
C GLN A 108 -17.29 -4.36 34.79
N PHE A 109 -17.96 -3.29 35.18
CA PHE A 109 -17.84 -1.98 34.52
C PHE A 109 -16.43 -1.42 34.63
N SER A 110 -15.78 -1.54 35.79
CA SER A 110 -14.38 -1.13 35.96
C SER A 110 -13.44 -1.93 35.05
N SER A 111 -13.67 -3.23 34.89
CA SER A 111 -12.90 -4.06 33.96
C SER A 111 -13.09 -3.62 32.51
N LYS A 112 -14.33 -3.33 32.11
CA LYS A 112 -14.65 -2.85 30.76
C LYS A 112 -14.05 -1.47 30.48
N ILE A 113 -14.09 -0.54 31.44
CA ILE A 113 -13.43 0.76 31.34
C ILE A 113 -11.93 0.59 31.11
N LYS A 114 -11.23 -0.22 31.91
CA LYS A 114 -9.80 -0.49 31.73
C LYS A 114 -9.47 -1.06 30.34
N LYS A 115 -10.32 -1.95 29.82
CA LYS A 115 -10.17 -2.49 28.46
C LYS A 115 -10.31 -1.39 27.40
N LEU A 116 -11.31 -0.52 27.53
CA LEU A 116 -11.56 0.59 26.60
C LEU A 116 -10.41 1.62 26.63
N GLU A 117 -9.90 1.97 27.81
CA GLU A 117 -8.71 2.81 27.97
C GLU A 117 -7.50 2.21 27.25
N GLY A 118 -7.27 0.90 27.41
CA GLY A 118 -6.24 0.17 26.69
C GLY A 118 -6.42 0.23 25.17
N THR A 119 -7.64 0.03 24.67
CA THR A 119 -7.96 0.15 23.23
C THR A 119 -7.64 1.55 22.70
N ILE A 120 -8.04 2.61 23.41
CA ILE A 120 -7.75 4.00 23.01
C ILE A 120 -6.24 4.22 22.90
N MET A 121 -5.48 3.82 23.92
CA MET A 121 -4.03 3.99 23.94
C MET A 121 -3.32 3.28 22.77
N VAL A 122 -3.72 2.04 22.47
CA VAL A 122 -3.16 1.25 21.36
C VAL A 122 -3.47 1.91 20.02
N GLU A 123 -4.72 2.30 19.78
CA GLU A 123 -5.12 2.91 18.51
C GLU A 123 -4.53 4.32 18.32
N GLU A 124 -4.39 5.12 19.38
CA GLU A 124 -3.72 6.44 19.31
C GLU A 124 -2.23 6.28 18.93
N SER A 125 -1.56 5.29 19.50
CA SER A 125 -0.16 4.96 19.16
C SER A 125 -0.03 4.51 17.71
N LYS A 126 -0.98 3.70 17.22
CA LYS A 126 -1.05 3.25 15.83
C LYS A 126 -1.25 4.42 14.86
N ILE A 127 -2.15 5.36 15.15
CA ILE A 127 -2.35 6.56 14.33
C ILE A 127 -1.07 7.39 14.27
N LYS A 128 -0.38 7.59 15.40
CA LYS A 128 0.89 8.32 15.44
C LYS A 128 1.93 7.68 14.52
N SER A 129 2.05 6.36 14.55
CA SER A 129 2.94 5.60 13.66
C SER A 129 2.56 5.75 12.18
N LEU A 130 1.28 5.58 11.85
CA LEU A 130 0.77 5.71 10.47
C LEU A 130 1.02 7.12 9.90
N LYS A 131 0.83 8.16 10.70
CA LYS A 131 1.13 9.55 10.32
C LYS A 131 2.63 9.76 10.12
N GLY A 132 3.45 9.20 11.00
CA GLY A 132 4.92 9.22 10.85
C GLY A 132 5.37 8.57 9.54
N ASN A 133 4.85 7.39 9.22
CA ASN A 133 5.16 6.67 7.98
C ASN A 133 4.73 7.44 6.73
N ALA A 134 3.53 8.03 6.75
CA ALA A 134 3.05 8.87 5.66
C ALA A 134 3.95 10.09 5.45
N ALA A 135 4.37 10.76 6.52
CA ALA A 135 5.30 11.89 6.44
C ALA A 135 6.68 11.47 5.88
N ALA A 136 7.20 10.32 6.32
CA ALA A 136 8.47 9.79 5.81
C ALA A 136 8.39 9.45 4.31
N GLN A 137 7.30 8.81 3.88
CA GLN A 137 7.06 8.51 2.46
C GLN A 137 6.98 9.79 1.62
N ASN A 138 6.28 10.82 2.10
CA ASN A 138 6.19 12.10 1.40
C ASN A 138 7.56 12.76 1.26
N ARG A 139 8.39 12.76 2.31
CA ARG A 139 9.77 13.27 2.25
C ARG A 139 10.63 12.50 1.25
N ALA A 140 10.50 11.17 1.18
CA ALA A 140 11.23 10.35 0.23
C ALA A 140 10.84 10.69 -1.22
N ARG A 141 9.53 10.85 -1.49
CA ARG A 141 9.01 11.26 -2.80
C ARG A 141 9.52 12.65 -3.19
N GLU A 142 9.50 13.59 -2.26
CA GLU A 142 10.00 14.95 -2.49
C GLU A 142 11.49 14.96 -2.85
N ARG A 143 12.32 14.23 -2.10
CA ARG A 143 13.75 14.10 -2.39
C ARG A 143 14.00 13.48 -3.77
N LYS A 144 13.20 12.49 -4.17
CA LYS A 144 13.30 11.89 -5.50
C LYS A 144 12.96 12.92 -6.57
N ARG A 145 11.88 13.69 -6.42
CA ARG A 145 11.49 14.75 -7.36
C ARG A 145 12.59 15.79 -7.53
N GLN A 146 13.11 16.30 -6.40
CA GLN A 146 14.20 17.29 -6.42
C GLN A 146 15.48 16.79 -7.11
N LYS A 147 15.82 15.50 -7.01
CA LYS A 147 16.96 14.94 -7.74
C LYS A 147 16.72 14.89 -9.23
N LEU A 148 15.53 14.43 -9.66
CA LEU A 148 15.17 14.37 -11.08
C LEU A 148 15.17 15.77 -11.72
N ASP A 149 14.66 16.78 -11.00
CA ASP A 149 14.64 18.17 -11.46
C ASP A 149 16.06 18.77 -11.54
N LYS A 150 16.92 18.51 -10.55
CA LYS A 150 18.28 19.08 -10.49
C LYS A 150 19.27 18.42 -11.45
N GLU A 151 19.15 17.12 -11.62
CA GLU A 151 20.07 16.34 -12.47
C GLU A 151 19.61 16.33 -13.94
N ASN A 152 18.46 16.95 -14.26
CA ASN A 152 17.80 16.95 -15.58
C ASN A 152 17.74 15.55 -16.22
N ILE A 153 17.58 14.51 -15.38
CA ILE A 153 17.64 13.10 -15.81
C ILE A 153 16.37 12.70 -16.56
N VAL A 154 15.27 13.42 -16.35
CA VAL A 154 13.98 13.10 -16.96
C VAL A 154 13.61 14.21 -17.93
N GLU A 155 13.77 13.94 -19.22
CA GLU A 155 13.21 14.75 -20.29
C GLU A 155 11.71 14.41 -20.42
N ILE A 156 10.86 15.31 -19.92
CA ILE A 156 9.40 15.15 -20.02
C ILE A 156 8.97 15.68 -21.39
N TYR A 157 8.44 14.79 -22.24
CA TYR A 157 7.91 15.15 -23.56
C TYR A 157 6.47 15.66 -23.40
N ASP A 158 6.30 16.95 -23.15
CA ASP A 158 4.97 17.56 -22.97
C ASP A 158 4.22 17.86 -24.28
N ALA A 159 4.88 17.80 -25.44
CA ALA A 159 4.26 18.07 -26.74
C ALA A 159 4.81 17.21 -27.90
N PRO A 160 4.00 16.89 -28.93
CA PRO A 160 4.51 16.36 -30.19
C PRO A 160 5.43 17.39 -30.85
N GLY A 161 6.66 17.01 -31.18
CA GLY A 161 7.63 17.88 -31.85
C GLY A 161 8.87 18.21 -31.04
N HIS A 162 9.02 17.71 -29.81
CA HIS A 162 10.34 17.67 -29.20
C HIS A 162 11.26 16.74 -30.01
N PRO A 163 12.36 17.26 -30.59
CA PRO A 163 13.32 16.39 -31.25
C PRO A 163 13.84 15.39 -30.22
N SER A 164 13.85 14.11 -30.57
CA SER A 164 14.40 13.07 -29.69
C SER A 164 15.81 13.46 -29.27
N TYR A 165 16.26 13.02 -28.09
CA TYR A 165 17.62 13.28 -27.61
C TYR A 165 18.72 12.97 -28.66
N LEU A 166 18.45 12.01 -29.56
CA LEU A 166 19.27 11.66 -30.72
C LEU A 166 19.37 12.75 -31.80
N ILE A 167 18.32 13.55 -32.01
CA ILE A 167 18.34 14.66 -32.96
C ILE A 167 19.22 15.80 -32.44
N ASN A 168 19.24 16.04 -31.12
CA ASN A 168 20.12 17.04 -30.51
C ASN A 168 21.58 16.57 -30.37
N ASN A 169 21.83 15.26 -30.50
CA ASN A 169 23.14 14.65 -30.41
C ASN A 169 23.33 13.65 -31.56
N PRO A 170 23.50 14.11 -32.81
CA PRO A 170 23.56 13.23 -33.98
C PRO A 170 24.68 12.20 -33.88
N ASP A 171 25.79 12.57 -33.24
CA ASP A 171 26.99 11.73 -33.09
C ASP A 171 26.85 10.69 -31.95
N LEU A 172 25.75 10.72 -31.19
CA LEU A 172 25.57 9.84 -30.03
C LEU A 172 25.56 8.36 -30.42
N LEU A 173 24.94 8.04 -31.56
CA LEU A 173 24.85 6.67 -32.06
C LEU A 173 26.23 6.13 -32.46
N GLU A 174 27.02 6.96 -33.14
CA GLU A 174 28.39 6.65 -33.51
C GLU A 174 29.27 6.47 -32.27
N LYS A 175 29.16 7.39 -31.29
CA LYS A 175 29.89 7.31 -30.03
C LYS A 175 29.56 6.05 -29.22
N MET A 176 28.29 5.61 -29.23
CA MET A 176 27.89 4.33 -28.61
C MET A 176 28.52 3.13 -29.34
N HIS A 177 28.53 3.14 -30.68
CA HIS A 177 29.18 2.09 -31.46
C HIS A 177 30.70 2.05 -31.22
N SER A 178 31.36 3.21 -31.14
CA SER A 178 32.79 3.30 -30.86
C SER A 178 33.15 2.93 -29.41
N SER A 179 32.19 2.93 -28.49
CA SER A 179 32.40 2.54 -27.08
C SER A 179 32.30 1.03 -26.85
N ILE A 180 31.89 0.26 -27.87
CA ILE A 180 31.83 -1.20 -27.80
C ILE A 180 33.13 -1.77 -28.40
N GLU A 181 34.04 -2.22 -27.54
CA GLU A 181 35.23 -2.96 -27.95
C GLU A 181 34.89 -4.45 -28.01
N PHE A 182 34.80 -5.01 -29.23
CA PHE A 182 34.69 -6.44 -29.41
C PHE A 182 36.08 -7.06 -29.25
N GLY A 183 36.33 -7.70 -28.11
CA GLY A 183 37.54 -8.50 -27.92
C GLY A 183 37.62 -9.59 -28.98
N ALA A 184 38.78 -9.73 -29.63
CA ALA A 184 39.02 -10.79 -30.58
C ALA A 184 38.89 -12.15 -29.88
N ALA A 185 38.07 -13.05 -30.43
CA ALA A 185 38.02 -14.43 -29.98
C ALA A 185 39.33 -15.12 -30.40
N ASP A 186 39.98 -15.77 -29.43
CA ASP A 186 41.25 -16.48 -29.63
C ASP A 186 41.07 -17.57 -30.71
N PRO A 187 41.80 -17.53 -31.83
CA PRO A 187 41.71 -18.57 -32.85
C PRO A 187 42.35 -19.85 -32.30
N LYS A 188 41.52 -20.89 -32.13
CA LYS A 188 41.98 -22.27 -31.83
C LYS A 188 42.68 -22.90 -33.02
#